data_AF-A0A7D5S130-F1
#
_entry.id   AF-A0A7D5S130-F1
#
_cell.length_a   1.000
_cell.length_b   1.000
_cell.length_c   1.000
_cell.angle_alpha   90.00
_cell.angle_beta   90.00
_cell.angle_gamma   90.00
#
_symmetry.space_group_name_H-M   'P 1'
#
loop_
_entity.id
_entity.type
_entity.pdbx_description
1 polymer ?
#
loop_
_entity_poly.entity_id
_entity_poly.type
_entity_poly.pdbx_seq_one_letter_code
_entity_poly.pdbx_strand_id
1 'polypeptide(L)'
;MRALTRMLSAPLRPSTSMYGEIFEHFIIIECLKLASYFHQEYRFSYLQTKDGVEIDLVVERPGLPLLFIEIKSSKILNKMT
;
A
#
# COMPACT_ATOMS: atom_id res chain seq x y z
N MET A 1 10.60 9.45 1.21
CA MET A 1 11.30 10.22 0.15
C MET A 1 11.18 11.75 0.33
N ARG A 2 9.99 12.34 0.51
CA ARG A 2 9.78 13.82 0.59
C ARG A 2 10.53 14.55 1.71
N ALA A 3 10.77 13.88 2.84
CA ALA A 3 11.58 14.43 3.92
C ALA A 3 13.03 14.65 3.47
N LEU A 4 13.61 13.68 2.78
CA LEU A 4 14.99 13.74 2.26
C LEU A 4 15.13 14.80 1.17
N THR A 5 14.11 14.98 0.33
CA THR A 5 14.11 15.98 -0.76
C THR A 5 13.64 17.37 -0.34
N ARG A 6 13.38 17.60 0.97
CA ARG A 6 12.86 18.88 1.52
C ARG A 6 11.54 19.35 0.89
N MET A 7 10.72 18.42 0.41
CA MET A 7 9.45 18.71 -0.25
C MET A 7 8.23 18.58 0.67
N LEU A 8 8.41 18.57 2.00
CA LEU A 8 7.33 18.35 2.97
C LEU A 8 6.22 19.40 2.87
N SER A 9 6.57 20.67 2.64
CA SER A 9 5.60 21.77 2.51
C SER A 9 4.99 21.89 1.11
N ALA A 10 5.53 21.18 0.11
CA ALA A 10 4.98 21.21 -1.24
C ALA A 10 3.60 20.52 -1.27
N PRO A 11 2.58 21.10 -1.91
CA PRO A 11 1.25 20.50 -1.95
C PRO A 11 1.25 19.20 -2.76
N LEU A 12 0.55 18.19 -2.24
CA LEU A 12 0.27 16.97 -3.00
C LEU A 12 -0.87 17.24 -3.99
N ARG A 13 -0.60 17.01 -5.27
CA ARG A 13 -1.60 17.17 -6.33
C ARG A 13 -2.26 15.82 -6.61
N PRO A 14 -3.59 15.70 -6.46
CA PRO A 14 -4.30 14.48 -6.84
C PRO A 14 -4.01 14.06 -8.28
N SER A 15 -4.16 12.77 -8.58
CA SER A 15 -3.93 12.22 -9.92
C SER A 15 -2.50 12.41 -10.46
N THR A 16 -1.50 12.45 -9.56
CA THR A 16 -0.07 12.40 -9.91
C THR A 16 0.56 11.12 -9.35
N SER A 17 1.65 10.63 -9.96
CA SER A 17 2.38 9.43 -9.47
C SER A 17 2.72 9.55 -7.99
N MET A 18 3.32 10.67 -7.60
CA MET A 18 3.70 10.94 -6.20
C MET A 18 2.50 10.93 -5.24
N TYR A 19 1.33 11.37 -5.67
CA TYR A 19 0.12 11.28 -4.86
C TYR A 19 -0.29 9.82 -4.67
N GLY A 20 -0.25 9.02 -5.74
CA GLY A 20 -0.52 7.58 -5.70
C GLY A 20 0.42 6.85 -4.75
N GLU A 21 1.73 7.03 -4.91
CA GLU A 21 2.75 6.41 -4.06
C GLU A 21 2.57 6.75 -2.57
N ILE A 22 2.23 8.00 -2.25
CA ILE A 22 1.99 8.42 -0.85
C ILE A 22 0.68 7.86 -0.33
N PHE A 23 -0.35 7.79 -1.17
CA PHE A 23 -1.63 7.21 -0.80
C PHE A 23 -1.50 5.70 -0.52
N GLU A 24 -0.80 4.97 -1.39
CA GLU A 24 -0.47 3.55 -1.20
C GLU A 24 0.27 3.34 0.12
N HIS A 25 1.35 4.10 0.34
CA HIS A 25 2.12 4.04 1.57
C HIS A 25 1.29 4.36 2.82
N PHE A 26 0.40 5.36 2.75
CA PHE A 26 -0.51 5.70 3.84
C PHE A 26 -1.42 4.52 4.20
N ILE A 27 -2.06 3.88 3.21
CA ILE A 27 -2.93 2.72 3.44
C ILE A 27 -2.15 1.55 4.05
N ILE A 28 -0.93 1.27 3.57
CA ILE A 28 -0.06 0.23 4.14
C ILE A 28 0.20 0.50 5.63
N ILE A 29 0.59 1.73 5.98
CA ILE A 29 0.82 2.11 7.39
C ILE A 29 -0.43 1.91 8.24
N GLU A 30 -1.61 2.29 7.74
CA GLU A 30 -2.86 2.11 8.48
C GLU A 30 -3.17 0.62 8.71
N CYS A 31 -2.92 -0.25 7.73
CA CYS A 31 -3.06 -1.71 7.89
C CYS A 31 -2.10 -2.24 8.97
N LEU A 32 -0.82 -1.87 8.92
CA LEU A 32 0.19 -2.28 9.90
C LEU A 32 -0.18 -1.80 11.31
N LYS A 33 -0.62 -0.54 11.43
CA LYS A 33 -1.05 0.06 12.70
C LYS A 33 -2.26 -0.66 13.28
N LEU A 34 -3.30 -0.93 12.48
CA LEU A 34 -4.48 -1.65 12.98
C LEU A 34 -4.14 -3.08 13.37
N ALA A 35 -3.32 -3.77 12.59
CA ALA A 35 -2.91 -5.13 12.90
C ALA A 35 -2.07 -5.23 14.18
N SER A 36 -1.23 -4.25 14.48
CA SER A 36 -0.47 -4.26 15.74
C SER A 36 -1.36 -4.21 16.98
N TYR A 37 -2.56 -3.61 16.88
CA TYR A 37 -3.54 -3.58 17.97
C TYR A 37 -4.47 -4.80 17.99
N PHE A 38 -4.93 -5.26 16.83
CA PHE A 38 -6.02 -6.24 16.75
C PHE A 38 -5.61 -7.63 16.22
N HIS A 39 -4.48 -7.75 15.53
CA HIS A 39 -4.07 -8.94 14.77
C HIS A 39 -2.55 -9.18 14.85
N GLN A 40 -2.04 -9.43 16.05
CA GLN A 40 -0.59 -9.53 16.33
C GLN A 40 0.15 -10.62 15.54
N GLU A 41 -0.58 -11.65 15.09
CA GLU A 41 0.01 -12.76 14.32
C GLU A 41 0.02 -12.52 12.80
N TYR A 42 -0.56 -11.41 12.33
CA TYR A 42 -0.54 -11.08 10.91
C TYR A 42 0.88 -10.66 10.51
N ARG A 43 1.36 -11.17 9.37
CA ARG A 43 2.64 -10.77 8.79
C ARG A 43 2.41 -10.07 7.46
N PHE A 44 3.18 -9.01 7.24
CA PHE A 44 3.06 -8.15 6.09
C PHE A 44 4.36 -8.18 5.29
N SER A 45 4.25 -8.30 3.97
CA SER A 45 5.36 -8.24 3.02
C SER A 45 4.90 -7.60 1.71
N TYR A 46 5.83 -7.25 0.84
CA TYR A 46 5.56 -6.86 -0.56
C TYR A 46 6.02 -8.00 -1.49
N LEU A 47 5.50 -8.04 -2.72
CA LEU A 47 5.95 -9.00 -3.73
C LEU A 47 6.34 -8.26 -5.01
N GLN A 48 7.55 -8.52 -5.48
CA GLN A 48 8.01 -8.09 -6.80
C GLN A 48 8.60 -9.30 -7.53
N THR A 49 8.05 -9.63 -8.69
CA THR A 49 8.54 -10.75 -9.51
C THR A 49 9.65 -10.29 -10.45
N LYS A 50 10.42 -11.26 -10.97
CA LYS A 50 11.49 -10.99 -11.96
C LYS A 50 10.96 -10.39 -13.25
N ASP A 51 9.69 -10.62 -13.57
CA ASP A 51 9.01 -10.12 -14.76
C ASP A 51 8.37 -8.73 -14.53
N GLY A 52 8.65 -8.09 -13.39
CA GLY A 52 8.20 -6.74 -13.08
C GLY A 52 6.76 -6.63 -12.59
N VAL A 53 6.11 -7.75 -12.22
CA VAL A 53 4.81 -7.72 -11.56
C VAL A 53 5.01 -7.38 -10.09
N GLU A 54 4.32 -6.36 -9.61
CA GLU A 54 4.36 -5.87 -8.24
C GLU A 54 2.99 -6.06 -7.57
N ILE A 55 3.00 -6.46 -6.29
CA ILE A 55 1.84 -6.44 -5.41
C ILE A 55 2.21 -5.58 -4.20
N ASP A 56 1.41 -4.54 -3.96
CA ASP A 56 1.68 -3.53 -2.94
C ASP A 56 1.74 -4.12 -1.51
N LEU A 57 0.83 -5.05 -1.20
CA LEU A 57 0.76 -5.66 0.13
C LEU A 57 0.31 -7.14 0.08
N VAL A 58 1.11 -8.00 0.71
CA VAL A 58 0.80 -9.41 0.96
C VAL A 58 0.60 -9.60 2.46
N VAL A 59 -0.51 -10.23 2.83
CA VAL A 59 -0.85 -10.50 4.24
C VAL A 59 -0.92 -12.01 4.48
N GLU A 60 -0.04 -12.50 5.34
CA GLU A 60 -0.12 -13.83 5.94
C GLU A 60 -1.00 -13.75 7.18
N ARG A 61 -2.05 -14.59 7.23
CA ARG A 61 -3.00 -14.66 8.33
C ARG A 61 -3.08 -16.11 8.80
N PRO A 62 -3.04 -16.39 10.11
CA PRO A 62 -3.02 -17.76 10.61
C PRO A 62 -4.17 -18.61 10.06
N GLY A 63 -3.83 -19.75 9.44
CA GLY A 63 -4.81 -20.71 8.92
C GLY A 63 -5.58 -20.27 7.67
N LEU A 64 -5.21 -19.14 7.05
CA LEU A 64 -5.89 -18.60 5.87
C LEU A 64 -4.96 -18.54 4.66
N PRO A 65 -5.49 -18.57 3.43
CA PRO A 65 -4.71 -18.29 2.24
C PRO A 65 -4.07 -16.90 2.29
N LEU A 66 -2.92 -16.78 1.63
CA LEU A 66 -2.26 -15.49 1.39
C LEU A 66 -3.26 -14.51 0.76
N LEU A 67 -3.33 -13.31 1.34
CA LEU A 67 -4.13 -12.22 0.80
C LEU A 67 -3.21 -11.28 0.03
N PHE A 68 -3.48 -11.10 -1.25
CA PHE A 68 -2.82 -10.13 -2.11
C PHE A 68 -3.71 -8.89 -2.22
N ILE A 69 -3.13 -7.71 -1.96
CA ILE A 69 -3.84 -6.44 -1.97
C ILE A 69 -3.10 -5.50 -2.92
N GLU A 70 -3.84 -5.02 -3.91
CA GLU A 70 -3.42 -3.93 -4.80
C GLU A 70 -4.13 -2.65 -4.35
N ILE A 71 -3.38 -1.56 -4.23
CA ILE A 71 -3.86 -0.27 -3.74
C ILE A 71 -3.81 0.72 -4.92
N LYS A 72 -4.96 1.34 -5.22
CA LYS A 72 -5.06 2.34 -6.28
C LYS A 72 -5.71 3.62 -5.79
N SER A 73 -5.12 4.76 -6.14
CA SER A 73 -5.74 6.07 -5.94
C SER A 73 -6.49 6.50 -7.21
N SER A 74 -7.79 6.21 -7.26
CA SER A 74 -8.66 6.61 -8.39
C SER A 74 -9.94 7.27 -7.89
N LYS A 75 -10.45 8.22 -8.67
CA LYS A 75 -11.79 8.80 -8.47
C LYS A 75 -12.90 7.92 -9.04
N ILE A 76 -12.53 6.99 -9.92
CA ILE A 76 -13.45 6.10 -10.63
C ILE A 76 -13.22 4.70 -10.09
N LEU A 77 -14.30 4.05 -9.66
CA LEU A 77 -14.29 2.64 -9.32
C LEU A 77 -14.26 1.84 -10.63
N ASN A 78 -13.11 1.23 -10.93
CA ASN A 78 -13.02 0.28 -12.01
C ASN A 78 -13.32 -1.11 -11.44
N LYS A 79 -14.31 -1.81 -12.00
CA LYS A 79 -14.48 -3.23 -11.73
C LYS A 79 -13.32 -3.97 -12.39
N MET A 80 -12.39 -4.48 -11.60
CA MET A 80 -11.49 -5.53 -12.06
C MET A 80 -12.36 -6.79 -12.24
N THR A 81 -12.52 -7.20 -13.50
CA THR A 81 -13.32 -8.38 -13.90
C THR A 81 -12.39 -9.57 -14.05
#